data_AF-A0A0M9YM60-F1
#
_entry.id   AF-A0A0M9YM60-F1
#
_cell.length_a   1.000
_cell.length_b   1.000
_cell.length_c   1.000
_cell.angle_alpha   90.00
_cell.angle_beta   90.00
_cell.angle_gamma   90.00
#
_symmetry.space_group_name_H-M   'P 1'
#
loop_
_entity.id
_entity.type
_entity.pdbx_description
1 polymer ?
#
loop_
_entity_poly.entity_id
_entity_poly.type
_entity_poly.pdbx_seq_one_letter_code
_entity_poly.pdbx_strand_id
1 'polypeptide(L)'
;MTDGFGAGADWPEPPVEVKNDLDCMPALPDKPLEPPTQAGPPLVEPAGREGGLRQTVTGAVNSRIIVAAGPVTLHEKQPLTVLAISEAELKVVREAWVSQSSDGAQITVARDAADLVLSGDSALAVIAGAPGTGKRTAAIRALRQISLTRPHGGQPLALKEIRPDWEDVATPDIALLPKDPGTAYLLDVASEMSRWTAPGKAAEALLQHAGTLQSLGSCLVVVADEGSWPENASGALNAVVQRVKFRPYAELVACAHLEYVYRKPSLKALFSKARDGEEAGSASHLLTEDTSPADAARLAAGLASSDGTTGGIEDAIAAFQQWSTDVIGVFKNTEQNPEDRALLIAGLFLSGSDALTIQAAARKLLADKAAKSVRDVLTGPDLTTRLEGVHARVTDRTVDFGHKPGYAKAVLLHLWHQRADIHGYLLAWLDLIVADEAHSAQLAGISDLLVELAIAESDFRVVEKIKKWIDDSSDEGHLQLIARVLGRAAVSGSLGPELRSKLLTWALSLFRFDGHLWCGGQAARAVSYSAGLR
;
A
#
# COMPACT_ATOMS: atom_id res chain seq x y z
N MET A 1 -68.57 -7.05 -12.47
CA MET A 1 -68.28 -5.61 -12.35
C MET A 1 -66.88 -5.42 -12.88
N THR A 2 -66.82 -5.02 -14.14
CA THR A 2 -65.64 -4.94 -15.01
C THR A 2 -65.74 -3.58 -15.66
N ASP A 3 -64.83 -2.68 -15.31
CA ASP A 3 -64.53 -1.36 -15.90
C ASP A 3 -63.24 -0.92 -15.17
N GLY A 4 -62.19 -0.34 -15.75
CA GLY A 4 -61.89 0.24 -17.06
C GLY A 4 -60.51 0.91 -16.94
N PHE A 5 -60.10 1.66 -17.98
CA PHE A 5 -58.84 2.40 -18.15
C PHE A 5 -57.63 1.55 -18.59
N GLY A 6 -56.94 1.83 -19.69
CA GLY A 6 -57.00 2.95 -20.64
C GLY A 6 -55.65 3.00 -21.34
N ALA A 7 -55.62 2.59 -22.61
CA ALA A 7 -54.43 2.62 -23.46
C ALA A 7 -54.23 4.04 -24.02
N GLY A 8 -53.03 4.58 -23.86
CA GLY A 8 -52.65 5.85 -24.47
C GLY A 8 -51.36 6.43 -23.87
N ALA A 9 -50.22 6.08 -24.46
CA ALA A 9 -49.02 6.91 -24.41
C ALA A 9 -48.11 6.56 -25.60
N ASP A 10 -47.99 7.53 -26.50
CA ASP A 10 -47.08 7.59 -27.63
C ASP A 10 -45.63 7.32 -27.21
N TRP A 11 -44.99 6.39 -27.93
CA TRP A 11 -43.53 6.25 -27.93
C TRP A 11 -42.97 7.09 -29.07
N PRO A 12 -42.04 8.04 -28.83
CA PRO A 12 -41.39 8.76 -29.91
C PRO A 12 -40.46 7.83 -30.69
N GLU A 13 -40.62 7.84 -32.01
CA GLU A 13 -39.76 7.15 -32.98
C GLU A 13 -38.29 7.57 -32.85
N PRO A 14 -37.34 6.65 -33.09
CA PRO A 14 -35.92 6.95 -33.06
C PRO A 14 -35.50 7.84 -34.23
N PRO A 15 -34.60 8.83 -34.03
CA PRO A 15 -34.11 9.66 -35.12
C PRO A 15 -33.19 8.87 -36.06
N VAL A 16 -33.66 8.78 -37.31
CA VAL A 16 -32.97 8.77 -38.60
C VAL A 16 -31.44 8.60 -38.59
N GLU A 17 -31.02 7.56 -39.31
CA GLU A 17 -29.66 7.25 -39.77
C GLU A 17 -28.84 8.49 -40.19
N VAL A 18 -27.73 8.73 -39.49
CA VAL A 18 -26.67 9.62 -39.96
C VAL A 18 -25.82 8.83 -40.97
N LYS A 19 -25.95 9.19 -42.24
CA LYS A 19 -25.04 8.79 -43.32
C LYS A 19 -23.60 9.17 -42.98
N ASN A 20 -22.70 8.20 -43.13
CA ASN A 20 -21.25 8.41 -43.10
C ASN A 20 -20.81 9.30 -44.28
N ASP A 21 -20.52 10.56 -44.01
CA ASP A 21 -19.73 11.43 -44.91
C ASP A 21 -18.25 11.11 -44.71
N LEU A 22 -17.83 10.02 -45.36
CA LEU A 22 -16.43 9.63 -45.55
C LEU A 22 -15.98 10.13 -46.93
N ASP A 23 -15.88 11.45 -47.11
CA ASP A 23 -15.29 12.04 -48.32
C ASP A 23 -14.80 13.46 -48.01
N CYS A 24 -13.59 13.55 -47.45
CA CYS A 24 -12.69 14.72 -47.51
C CYS A 24 -11.33 14.35 -46.92
N MET A 25 -10.58 13.46 -47.60
CA MET A 25 -9.15 13.32 -47.39
C MET A 25 -8.39 13.94 -48.58
N PRO A 26 -7.54 14.96 -48.38
CA PRO A 26 -6.63 15.40 -49.42
C PRO A 26 -5.53 14.34 -49.63
N ALA A 27 -5.20 14.09 -50.90
CA ALA A 27 -4.23 13.11 -51.35
C ALA A 27 -2.84 13.27 -50.71
N LEU A 28 -2.27 12.13 -50.30
CA LEU A 28 -0.88 11.99 -49.87
C LEU A 28 0.08 12.29 -51.05
N PRO A 29 1.10 13.14 -50.88
CA PRO A 29 2.18 13.25 -51.85
C PRO A 29 3.19 12.11 -51.67
N ASP A 30 3.41 11.35 -52.74
CA ASP A 30 4.54 10.42 -52.90
C ASP A 30 5.87 11.18 -52.84
N LYS A 31 6.57 11.12 -51.69
CA LYS A 31 8.03 11.34 -51.59
C LYS A 31 8.57 10.86 -50.25
N PRO A 32 9.72 10.14 -50.20
CA PRO A 32 10.34 9.73 -48.94
C PRO A 32 10.91 10.95 -48.20
N LEU A 33 10.51 11.16 -46.95
CA LEU A 33 11.09 12.18 -46.07
C LEU A 33 12.35 11.60 -45.39
N GLU A 34 13.49 12.23 -45.67
CA GLU A 34 14.76 12.05 -44.97
C GLU A 34 14.64 12.51 -43.49
N PRO A 35 15.39 11.89 -42.55
CA PRO A 35 15.34 12.28 -41.14
C PRO A 35 16.03 13.63 -40.89
N PRO A 36 15.46 14.54 -40.08
CA PRO A 36 16.07 15.83 -39.80
C PRO A 36 17.26 15.71 -38.84
N THR A 37 18.37 16.28 -39.29
CA THR A 37 19.62 16.55 -38.58
C THR A 37 19.39 17.36 -37.30
N GLN A 38 19.92 16.89 -36.17
CA GLN A 38 19.91 17.63 -34.90
C GLN A 38 20.69 18.95 -35.02
N ALA A 39 20.02 20.07 -34.80
CA ALA A 39 20.65 21.36 -34.62
C ALA A 39 21.28 21.43 -33.21
N GLY A 40 22.61 21.58 -33.15
CA GLY A 40 23.31 21.87 -31.90
C GLY A 40 23.01 23.30 -31.40
N PRO A 41 23.00 23.54 -30.08
CA PRO A 41 22.82 24.88 -29.54
C PRO A 41 24.05 25.77 -29.84
N PRO A 42 23.85 27.09 -30.03
CA PRO A 42 24.93 28.01 -30.36
C PRO A 42 25.90 28.21 -29.18
N LEU A 43 27.20 28.31 -29.50
CA LEU A 43 28.24 28.75 -28.57
C LEU A 43 27.92 30.19 -28.11
N VAL A 44 27.67 30.35 -26.80
CA VAL A 44 27.80 31.64 -26.12
C VAL A 44 29.07 31.57 -25.28
N GLU A 45 30.05 32.40 -25.60
CA GLU A 45 31.27 32.59 -24.80
C GLU A 45 30.90 33.22 -23.44
N PRO A 46 31.42 32.71 -22.30
CA PRO A 46 31.24 33.36 -21.02
C PRO A 46 32.32 34.44 -20.83
N ALA A 47 31.90 35.70 -20.89
CA ALA A 47 32.66 36.80 -20.31
C ALA A 47 32.37 36.87 -18.80
N GLY A 48 33.38 36.65 -17.97
CA GLY A 48 33.30 36.90 -16.53
C GLY A 48 34.05 35.87 -15.69
N ARG A 49 35.25 36.24 -15.23
CA ARG A 49 36.03 35.50 -14.23
C ARG A 49 35.36 35.61 -12.87
N GLU A 50 34.87 34.50 -12.31
CA GLU A 50 34.81 34.30 -10.87
C GLU A 50 35.52 32.99 -10.53
N GLY A 51 36.42 33.06 -9.55
CA GLY A 51 37.37 32.00 -9.21
C GLY A 51 36.70 30.81 -8.51
N GLY A 52 36.29 29.82 -9.29
CA GLY A 52 35.95 28.49 -8.78
C GLY A 52 37.20 27.60 -8.68
N LEU A 53 37.44 27.01 -7.51
CA LEU A 53 38.42 25.94 -7.30
C LEU A 53 38.23 24.81 -8.33
N ARG A 54 39.13 24.71 -9.30
CA ARG A 54 39.23 23.53 -10.17
C ARG A 54 39.91 22.40 -9.39
N GLN A 55 39.12 21.52 -8.77
CA GLN A 55 39.62 20.20 -8.38
C GLN A 55 39.53 19.26 -9.58
N THR A 56 40.65 18.66 -9.96
CA THR A 56 40.70 17.62 -11.00
C THR A 56 40.64 16.26 -10.29
N VAL A 57 39.54 15.53 -10.44
CA VAL A 57 39.40 14.17 -9.92
C VAL A 57 39.76 13.20 -11.05
N THR A 58 40.82 12.43 -10.90
CA THR A 58 41.20 11.35 -11.82
C THR A 58 40.96 10.00 -11.15
N GLY A 59 40.42 9.04 -11.92
CA GLY A 59 40.21 7.65 -11.48
C GLY A 59 38.76 7.15 -11.43
N ALA A 60 37.77 7.97 -11.80
CA ALA A 60 36.37 7.57 -11.67
C ALA A 60 35.80 7.01 -12.99
N VAL A 61 35.94 5.70 -13.19
CA VAL A 61 35.21 4.98 -14.23
C VAL A 61 33.83 4.64 -13.64
N ASN A 62 32.78 5.32 -14.15
CA ASN A 62 31.35 5.24 -13.73
C ASN A 62 30.83 6.23 -12.66
N SER A 63 31.43 7.40 -12.47
CA SER A 63 30.82 8.47 -11.66
C SER A 63 30.02 9.46 -12.52
N ARG A 64 28.76 9.73 -12.15
CA ARG A 64 28.01 10.91 -12.61
C ARG A 64 28.34 12.08 -11.67
N ILE A 65 28.92 13.15 -12.21
CA ILE A 65 29.02 14.43 -11.50
C ILE A 65 27.66 15.12 -11.62
N ILE A 66 26.94 15.29 -10.52
CA ILE A 66 25.74 16.11 -10.47
C ILE A 66 26.19 17.55 -10.23
N VAL A 67 26.15 18.37 -11.27
CA VAL A 67 26.37 19.82 -11.14
C VAL A 67 25.06 20.43 -10.70
N ALA A 68 24.95 20.81 -9.43
CA ALA A 68 23.88 21.68 -8.96
C ALA A 68 24.08 23.06 -9.60
N ALA A 69 23.25 23.40 -10.59
CA ALA A 69 23.24 24.73 -11.18
C ALA A 69 22.52 25.70 -10.23
N GLY A 70 23.23 26.20 -9.22
CA GLY A 70 22.74 27.21 -8.29
C GLY A 70 23.50 27.20 -6.95
N PRO A 71 23.46 28.30 -6.17
CA PRO A 71 24.04 28.32 -4.83
C PRO A 71 23.33 27.29 -3.96
N VAL A 72 24.05 26.23 -3.57
CA VAL A 72 23.58 25.26 -2.57
C VAL A 72 23.78 25.88 -1.19
N THR A 73 22.72 26.48 -0.65
CA THR A 73 22.67 26.92 0.75
C THR A 73 22.46 25.69 1.64
N LEU A 74 23.54 25.19 2.23
CA LEU A 74 23.58 24.09 3.22
C LEU A 74 22.81 24.36 4.53
N HIS A 75 22.00 25.43 4.60
CA HIS A 75 21.34 25.92 5.81
C HIS A 75 19.81 25.85 5.77
N GLU A 76 19.20 25.50 4.63
CA GLU A 76 17.75 25.33 4.54
C GLU A 76 17.40 23.85 4.61
N LYS A 77 16.66 23.45 5.65
CA LYS A 77 16.13 22.09 5.76
C LYS A 77 15.22 21.81 4.56
N GLN A 78 15.35 20.63 3.97
CA GLN A 78 14.56 20.23 2.81
C GLN A 78 13.06 20.13 3.19
N PRO A 79 12.14 20.67 2.37
CA PRO A 79 10.70 20.43 2.55
C PRO A 79 10.37 18.94 2.47
N LEU A 80 9.29 18.52 3.14
CA LEU A 80 8.84 17.12 3.11
C LEU A 80 8.50 16.67 1.69
N THR A 81 8.61 15.37 1.44
CA THR A 81 8.34 14.80 0.12
C THR A 81 6.87 14.97 -0.26
N VAL A 82 6.63 15.49 -1.47
CA VAL A 82 5.29 15.71 -2.01
C VAL A 82 5.10 14.89 -3.28
N LEU A 83 4.04 14.11 -3.33
CA LEU A 83 3.68 13.26 -4.47
C LEU A 83 2.33 13.67 -5.03
N ALA A 84 2.11 13.48 -6.34
CA ALA A 84 0.76 13.56 -6.88
C ALA A 84 -0.08 12.37 -6.36
N ILE A 85 -1.35 12.62 -6.02
CA ILE A 85 -2.27 11.53 -5.70
C ILE A 85 -2.50 10.72 -6.98
N SER A 86 -2.44 9.39 -6.88
CA SER A 86 -2.49 8.52 -8.06
C SER A 86 -3.82 8.63 -8.80
N GLU A 87 -3.78 8.57 -10.14
CA GLU A 87 -5.00 8.56 -10.97
C GLU A 87 -5.91 7.36 -10.63
N ALA A 88 -5.34 6.24 -10.19
CA ALA A 88 -6.11 5.08 -9.74
C ALA A 88 -6.95 5.41 -8.50
N GLU A 89 -6.36 6.05 -7.47
CA GLU A 89 -7.09 6.47 -6.28
C GLU A 89 -8.14 7.55 -6.60
N LEU A 90 -7.79 8.52 -7.45
CA LEU A 90 -8.73 9.55 -7.91
C LEU A 90 -9.91 8.96 -8.67
N LYS A 91 -9.68 7.94 -9.51
CA LYS A 91 -10.73 7.21 -10.21
C LYS A 91 -11.66 6.49 -9.23
N VAL A 92 -11.12 5.79 -8.23
CA VAL A 92 -11.92 5.10 -7.19
C VAL A 92 -12.80 6.10 -6.45
N VAL A 93 -12.24 7.22 -6.00
CA VAL A 93 -12.98 8.26 -5.26
C VAL A 93 -14.05 8.93 -6.12
N ARG A 94 -13.81 9.07 -7.42
CA ARG A 94 -14.74 9.68 -8.37
C ARG A 94 -15.90 8.73 -8.72
N GLU A 95 -15.59 7.47 -8.98
CA GLU A 95 -16.52 6.56 -9.65
C GLU A 95 -17.08 5.48 -8.72
N ALA A 96 -16.34 5.05 -7.70
CA ALA A 96 -16.71 3.95 -6.81
C ALA A 96 -16.84 4.36 -5.33
N TRP A 97 -17.19 5.63 -5.08
CA TRP A 97 -17.45 6.10 -3.73
C TRP A 97 -18.78 5.54 -3.19
N VAL A 98 -18.74 5.03 -1.96
CA VAL A 98 -19.92 4.55 -1.23
C VAL A 98 -20.23 5.49 -0.09
N SER A 99 -21.42 6.08 -0.11
CA SER A 99 -21.88 7.05 0.90
C SER A 99 -22.78 6.44 1.97
N GLN A 100 -22.89 5.12 2.05
CA GLN A 100 -23.81 4.43 2.96
C GLN A 100 -23.07 3.39 3.80
N SER A 101 -23.45 3.26 5.06
CA SER A 101 -23.07 2.17 5.96
C SER A 101 -24.05 1.01 5.91
N SER A 102 -23.73 -0.09 6.61
CA SER A 102 -24.53 -1.32 6.62
C SER A 102 -25.95 -1.13 7.17
N ASP A 103 -26.13 -0.19 8.10
CA ASP A 103 -27.41 0.22 8.68
C ASP A 103 -28.17 1.27 7.85
N GLY A 104 -27.64 1.65 6.67
CA GLY A 104 -28.22 2.67 5.80
C GLY A 104 -27.93 4.12 6.22
N ALA A 105 -27.14 4.33 7.29
CA ALA A 105 -26.74 5.69 7.66
C ALA A 105 -25.85 6.31 6.57
N GLN A 106 -25.98 7.62 6.38
CA GLN A 106 -25.20 8.36 5.38
C GLN A 106 -23.82 8.69 5.93
N ILE A 107 -22.80 8.46 5.10
CA ILE A 107 -21.41 8.80 5.37
C ILE A 107 -21.14 10.19 4.80
N THR A 108 -21.15 11.18 5.69
CA THR A 108 -21.00 12.60 5.32
C THR A 108 -19.59 13.14 5.53
N VAL A 109 -18.71 12.40 6.21
CA VAL A 109 -17.40 12.90 6.70
C VAL A 109 -16.54 13.58 5.64
N ALA A 110 -16.51 13.07 4.40
CA ALA A 110 -15.77 13.69 3.30
C ALA A 110 -16.35 15.06 2.89
N ARG A 111 -17.69 15.15 2.85
CA ARG A 111 -18.40 16.39 2.57
C ARG A 111 -18.23 17.37 3.72
N ASP A 112 -18.44 16.92 4.95
CA ASP A 112 -18.34 17.78 6.15
C ASP A 112 -16.93 18.36 6.28
N ALA A 113 -15.89 17.57 5.99
CA ALA A 113 -14.51 18.04 5.95
C ALA A 113 -14.25 19.06 4.82
N ALA A 114 -14.86 18.87 3.64
CA ALA A 114 -14.78 19.84 2.55
C ALA A 114 -15.52 21.14 2.90
N ASP A 115 -16.71 21.04 3.47
CA ASP A 115 -17.55 22.18 3.86
C ASP A 115 -16.85 23.02 4.94
N LEU A 116 -16.10 22.41 5.86
CA LEU A 116 -15.23 23.13 6.81
C LEU A 116 -14.21 24.02 6.10
N VAL A 117 -13.49 23.50 5.10
CA VAL A 117 -12.49 24.26 4.35
C VAL A 117 -13.13 25.33 3.46
N LEU A 118 -14.30 25.01 2.87
CA LEU A 118 -15.02 25.89 1.95
C LEU A 118 -15.76 27.03 2.67
N SER A 119 -16.08 26.88 3.96
CA SER A 119 -16.68 27.95 4.79
C SER A 119 -15.79 29.20 4.86
N GLY A 120 -14.47 29.02 4.73
CA GLY A 120 -13.48 30.09 4.84
C GLY A 120 -12.96 30.33 6.26
N ASP A 121 -13.47 29.62 7.27
CA ASP A 121 -13.02 29.79 8.66
C ASP A 121 -11.62 29.18 8.90
N SER A 122 -11.26 28.15 8.13
CA SER A 122 -9.95 27.51 8.16
C SER A 122 -9.63 26.88 6.81
N ALA A 123 -8.35 26.81 6.43
CA ALA A 123 -7.91 25.98 5.29
C ALA A 123 -7.44 24.59 5.73
N LEU A 124 -7.80 24.16 6.94
CA LEU A 124 -7.52 22.86 7.53
C LEU A 124 -8.82 22.10 7.79
N ALA A 125 -8.85 20.82 7.41
CA ALA A 125 -9.79 19.85 7.95
C ALA A 125 -9.04 18.60 8.41
N VAL A 126 -9.55 17.94 9.45
CA VAL A 126 -8.99 16.71 10.01
C VAL A 126 -10.05 15.63 9.96
N ILE A 127 -9.73 14.47 9.41
CA ILE A 127 -10.59 13.28 9.40
C ILE A 127 -10.00 12.26 10.35
N ALA A 128 -10.69 12.01 11.47
CA ALA A 128 -10.27 11.09 12.53
C ALA A 128 -11.21 9.88 12.64
N GLY A 129 -10.69 8.69 12.94
CA GLY A 129 -11.51 7.49 13.14
C GLY A 129 -10.66 6.22 13.24
N ALA A 130 -11.29 5.07 13.52
CA ALA A 130 -10.60 3.79 13.67
C ALA A 130 -9.88 3.33 12.39
N PRO A 131 -8.90 2.40 12.48
CA PRO A 131 -8.36 1.68 11.33
C PRO A 131 -9.46 1.01 10.49
N GLY A 132 -9.27 0.93 9.17
CA GLY A 132 -10.21 0.27 8.27
C GLY A 132 -11.51 1.03 7.96
N THR A 133 -11.70 2.26 8.43
CA THR A 133 -12.92 3.05 8.19
C THR A 133 -12.94 3.81 6.84
N GLY A 134 -11.88 3.74 6.05
CA GLY A 134 -11.78 4.43 4.74
C GLY A 134 -11.43 5.92 4.82
N LYS A 135 -10.85 6.38 5.94
CA LYS A 135 -10.48 7.79 6.19
C LYS A 135 -9.68 8.43 5.06
N ARG A 136 -8.67 7.71 4.54
CA ARG A 136 -7.84 8.19 3.43
C ARG A 136 -8.68 8.47 2.18
N THR A 137 -9.53 7.53 1.78
CA THR A 137 -10.45 7.69 0.65
C THR A 137 -11.39 8.88 0.87
N ALA A 138 -11.89 9.06 2.10
CA ALA A 138 -12.71 10.21 2.46
C ALA A 138 -11.94 11.55 2.35
N ALA A 139 -10.68 11.58 2.76
CA ALA A 139 -9.82 12.76 2.66
C ALA A 139 -9.52 13.14 1.21
N ILE A 140 -9.19 12.17 0.36
CA ILE A 140 -9.00 12.40 -1.09
C ILE A 140 -10.29 12.93 -1.72
N ARG A 141 -11.45 12.41 -1.29
CA ARG A 141 -12.76 12.90 -1.75
C ARG A 141 -13.02 14.34 -1.33
N ALA A 142 -12.73 14.68 -0.07
CA ALA A 142 -12.85 16.04 0.43
C ALA A 142 -11.96 17.00 -0.38
N LEU A 143 -10.70 16.65 -0.59
CA LEU A 143 -9.75 17.43 -1.39
C LEU A 143 -10.24 17.66 -2.83
N ARG A 144 -10.79 16.61 -3.46
CA ARG A 144 -11.37 16.74 -4.80
C ARG A 144 -12.57 17.68 -4.83
N GLN A 145 -13.45 17.62 -3.83
CA GLN A 145 -14.58 18.54 -3.72
C GLN A 145 -14.08 19.99 -3.58
N ILE A 146 -13.12 20.23 -2.67
CA ILE A 146 -12.52 21.55 -2.47
C ILE A 146 -11.88 22.07 -3.76
N SER A 147 -11.09 21.23 -4.45
CA SER A 147 -10.38 21.57 -5.69
C SER A 147 -11.32 22.02 -6.80
N LEU A 148 -12.48 21.39 -6.94
CA LEU A 148 -13.47 21.74 -7.96
C LEU A 148 -14.30 22.98 -7.59
N THR A 149 -14.59 23.19 -6.32
CA THR A 149 -15.42 24.31 -5.85
C THR A 149 -14.64 25.61 -5.69
N ARG A 150 -13.35 25.52 -5.34
CA ARG A 150 -12.45 26.67 -5.13
C ARG A 150 -11.26 26.62 -6.11
N PRO A 151 -11.49 26.86 -7.41
CA PRO A 151 -10.41 26.87 -8.39
C PRO A 151 -9.44 28.04 -8.12
N HIS A 152 -8.16 27.84 -8.41
CA HIS A 152 -7.13 28.86 -8.34
C HIS A 152 -6.70 29.26 -9.76
N GLY A 153 -6.80 30.54 -10.10
CA GLY A 153 -6.50 31.00 -11.47
C GLY A 153 -7.40 30.38 -12.55
N GLY A 154 -8.63 29.99 -12.20
CA GLY A 154 -9.57 29.33 -13.12
C GLY A 154 -9.31 27.84 -13.35
N GLN A 155 -8.33 27.24 -12.68
CA GLN A 155 -8.02 25.81 -12.75
C GLN A 155 -8.33 25.10 -11.42
N PRO A 156 -8.71 23.81 -11.44
CA PRO A 156 -8.82 23.02 -10.22
C PRO A 156 -7.49 23.00 -9.44
N LEU A 157 -7.57 22.96 -8.11
CA LEU A 157 -6.38 22.83 -7.28
C LEU A 157 -5.63 21.52 -7.57
N ALA A 158 -4.30 21.58 -7.61
CA ALA A 158 -3.47 20.39 -7.73
C ALA A 158 -3.64 19.51 -6.47
N LEU A 159 -3.93 18.23 -6.65
CA LEU A 159 -4.11 17.28 -5.54
C LEU A 159 -2.78 16.58 -5.24
N LYS A 160 -2.21 16.82 -4.07
CA LYS A 160 -0.92 16.26 -3.68
C LYS A 160 -0.98 15.59 -2.31
N GLU A 161 -0.22 14.52 -2.14
CA GLU A 161 0.03 13.86 -0.87
C GLU A 161 1.38 14.28 -0.32
N ILE A 162 1.40 14.69 0.94
CA ILE A 162 2.62 14.94 1.71
C ILE A 162 2.97 13.65 2.42
N ARG A 163 4.18 13.16 2.19
CA ARG A 163 4.74 12.05 2.95
C ARG A 163 5.22 12.60 4.29
N PRO A 164 4.79 12.04 5.43
CA PRO A 164 5.25 12.47 6.76
C PRO A 164 6.64 11.87 7.07
N ASP A 165 7.67 12.24 6.29
CA ASP A 165 9.09 11.86 6.49
C ASP A 165 9.80 12.84 7.43
N TRP A 166 9.24 13.03 8.62
CA TRP A 166 9.86 13.88 9.64
C TRP A 166 11.25 13.36 10.01
N GLU A 167 12.22 14.28 10.16
CA GLU A 167 13.55 13.93 10.68
C GLU A 167 13.44 13.26 12.06
N ASP A 168 12.58 13.83 12.92
CA ASP A 168 12.18 13.29 14.21
C ASP A 168 10.65 13.14 14.25
N VAL A 169 10.16 11.90 14.29
CA VAL A 169 8.72 11.59 14.36
C VAL A 169 8.12 12.07 15.68
N ALA A 170 8.89 12.10 16.77
CA ALA A 170 8.40 12.52 18.09
C ALA A 170 8.20 14.04 18.18
N THR A 171 8.88 14.81 17.32
CA THR A 171 8.78 16.27 17.22
C THR A 171 8.71 16.70 15.75
N PRO A 172 7.54 16.56 15.10
CA PRO A 172 7.39 16.90 13.68
C PRO A 172 7.63 18.39 13.43
N ASP A 173 8.51 18.70 12.48
CA ASP A 173 8.87 20.08 12.10
C ASP A 173 7.91 20.61 11.03
N ILE A 174 6.75 21.14 11.47
CA ILE A 174 5.67 21.63 10.60
C ILE A 174 6.13 22.75 9.65
N ALA A 175 7.26 23.41 9.92
CA ALA A 175 7.83 24.41 9.02
C ALA A 175 8.28 23.81 7.68
N LEU A 176 8.55 22.50 7.62
CA LEU A 176 8.95 21.75 6.41
C LEU A 176 7.78 21.40 5.48
N LEU A 177 6.54 21.68 5.88
CA LEU A 177 5.39 21.44 5.01
C LEU A 177 5.41 22.38 3.79
N PRO A 178 5.02 21.88 2.60
CA PRO A 178 5.03 22.64 1.37
C PRO A 178 3.98 23.77 1.38
N LYS A 179 4.23 24.81 0.58
CA LYS A 179 3.39 26.01 0.49
C LYS A 179 3.13 26.43 -0.96
N ASP A 180 3.01 25.47 -1.87
CA ASP A 180 2.73 25.80 -3.27
C ASP A 180 1.33 26.43 -3.36
N PRO A 181 1.17 27.54 -4.11
CA PRO A 181 -0.15 28.13 -4.34
C PRO A 181 -1.04 27.19 -5.17
N GLY A 182 -2.35 27.33 -5.03
CA GLY A 182 -3.33 26.56 -5.79
C GLY A 182 -3.24 25.03 -5.60
N THR A 183 -2.83 24.57 -4.41
CA THR A 183 -2.60 23.15 -4.13
C THR A 183 -3.42 22.69 -2.92
N ALA A 184 -4.06 21.52 -3.05
CA ALA A 184 -4.80 20.86 -1.98
C ALA A 184 -3.99 19.64 -1.51
N TYR A 185 -3.50 19.72 -0.27
CA TYR A 185 -2.60 18.73 0.31
C TYR A 185 -3.33 17.71 1.17
N LEU A 186 -2.96 16.44 1.03
CA LEU A 186 -3.29 15.36 1.95
C LEU A 186 -2.09 15.09 2.85
N LEU A 187 -2.30 15.06 4.17
CA LEU A 187 -1.29 14.62 5.13
C LEU A 187 -1.88 13.50 6.00
N ASP A 188 -1.43 12.27 5.81
CA ASP A 188 -1.83 11.14 6.64
C ASP A 188 -0.85 11.00 7.80
N VAL A 189 -1.30 11.21 9.04
CA VAL A 189 -0.49 11.10 10.27
C VAL A 189 -1.12 10.13 11.27
N ALA A 190 -2.03 9.27 10.80
CA ALA A 190 -2.76 8.35 11.67
C ALA A 190 -1.84 7.37 12.42
N SER A 191 -0.66 7.05 11.87
CA SER A 191 0.29 6.10 12.45
C SER A 191 1.35 6.78 13.32
N GLU A 192 1.50 8.11 13.21
CA GLU A 192 2.60 8.89 13.77
C GLU A 192 2.17 9.71 14.97
N MET A 193 0.93 10.23 14.96
CA MET A 193 0.51 11.23 15.94
C MET A 193 0.48 10.69 17.37
N SER A 194 0.29 9.39 17.55
CA SER A 194 0.40 8.72 18.86
C SER A 194 1.81 8.77 19.47
N ARG A 195 2.83 9.06 18.66
CA ARG A 195 4.24 9.14 19.07
C ARG A 195 4.72 10.56 19.30
N TRP A 196 3.89 11.56 19.02
CA TRP A 196 4.25 12.96 19.20
C TRP A 196 4.37 13.27 20.69
N THR A 197 5.46 13.90 21.10
CA THR A 197 5.70 14.30 22.49
C THR A 197 4.79 15.45 22.93
N ALA A 198 4.41 16.31 21.99
CA ALA A 198 3.54 17.47 22.23
C ALA A 198 2.49 17.60 21.12
N PRO A 199 1.51 16.69 21.03
CA PRO A 199 0.57 16.63 19.92
C PRO A 199 -0.24 17.92 19.76
N GLY A 200 -0.65 18.55 20.88
CA GLY A 200 -1.36 19.84 20.86
C GLY A 200 -0.57 20.95 20.16
N LYS A 201 0.73 21.07 20.45
CA LYS A 201 1.60 22.08 19.82
C LYS A 201 1.79 21.83 18.33
N ALA A 202 1.99 20.57 17.94
CA ALA A 202 2.10 20.20 16.53
C ALA A 202 0.79 20.50 15.77
N ALA A 203 -0.36 20.21 16.38
CA ALA A 203 -1.67 20.49 15.81
C ALA A 203 -1.95 22.01 15.69
N GLU A 204 -1.53 22.82 16.67
CA GLU A 204 -1.59 24.28 16.59
C GLU A 204 -0.70 24.83 15.47
N ALA A 205 0.50 24.26 15.29
CA ALA A 205 1.38 24.62 14.19
C ALA A 205 0.77 24.24 12.83
N LEU A 206 0.04 23.13 12.73
CA LEU A 206 -0.72 22.76 11.53
C LEU A 206 -1.83 23.79 11.22
N LEU A 207 -2.53 24.31 12.23
CA LEU A 207 -3.51 25.39 12.05
C LEU A 207 -2.84 26.68 11.54
N GLN A 208 -1.71 27.07 12.10
CA GLN A 208 -0.95 28.25 11.64
C GLN A 208 -0.47 28.08 10.19
N HIS A 209 0.02 26.88 9.86
CA HIS A 209 0.41 26.53 8.50
C HIS A 209 -0.78 26.62 7.54
N ALA A 210 -1.95 26.12 7.94
CA ALA A 210 -3.17 26.23 7.15
C ALA A 210 -3.60 27.69 6.92
N GLY A 211 -3.45 28.58 7.91
CA GLY A 211 -3.66 30.02 7.70
C GLY A 211 -2.76 30.60 6.61
N THR A 212 -1.50 30.12 6.52
CA THR A 212 -0.59 30.48 5.42
C THR A 212 -1.09 29.93 4.08
N LEU A 213 -1.49 28.65 4.03
CA LEU A 213 -2.04 28.05 2.82
C LEU A 213 -3.30 28.78 2.33
N GLN A 214 -4.16 29.21 3.25
CA GLN A 214 -5.37 29.96 2.92
C GLN A 214 -5.08 31.22 2.12
N SER A 215 -4.04 31.97 2.53
CA SER A 215 -3.61 33.19 1.83
C SER A 215 -3.06 32.93 0.42
N LEU A 216 -2.57 31.71 0.17
CA LEU A 216 -2.05 31.25 -1.12
C LEU A 216 -3.12 30.55 -1.98
N GLY A 217 -4.36 30.48 -1.49
CA GLY A 217 -5.43 29.74 -2.16
C GLY A 217 -5.26 28.22 -2.13
N SER A 218 -4.49 27.72 -1.16
CA SER A 218 -4.21 26.30 -0.92
C SER A 218 -4.91 25.81 0.35
N CYS A 219 -4.95 24.50 0.56
CA CYS A 219 -5.55 23.90 1.76
C CYS A 219 -4.89 22.58 2.15
N LEU A 220 -5.17 22.13 3.37
CA LEU A 220 -4.65 20.89 3.95
C LEU A 220 -5.80 20.05 4.53
N VAL A 221 -5.84 18.77 4.17
CA VAL A 221 -6.69 17.76 4.83
C VAL A 221 -5.77 16.76 5.51
N VAL A 222 -5.98 16.56 6.81
CA VAL A 222 -5.18 15.65 7.64
C VAL A 222 -5.98 14.40 7.95
N VAL A 223 -5.36 13.22 7.87
CA VAL A 223 -5.93 11.97 8.36
C VAL A 223 -5.29 11.61 9.69
N ALA A 224 -6.12 11.30 10.68
CA ALA A 224 -5.70 11.00 12.04
C ALA A 224 -6.37 9.72 12.57
N ASP A 225 -5.80 9.12 13.60
CA ASP A 225 -6.44 8.03 14.33
C ASP A 225 -7.49 8.55 15.34
N GLU A 226 -8.49 7.72 15.68
CA GLU A 226 -9.73 8.12 16.38
C GLU A 226 -9.53 8.91 17.68
N GLY A 227 -8.52 8.54 18.46
CA GLY A 227 -8.22 9.16 19.75
C GLY A 227 -6.98 10.07 19.73
N SER A 228 -6.33 10.22 18.58
CA SER A 228 -5.00 10.83 18.51
C SER A 228 -5.04 12.36 18.38
N TRP A 229 -6.11 12.93 17.79
CA TRP A 229 -6.18 14.37 17.55
C TRP A 229 -6.48 15.14 18.86
N PRO A 230 -5.69 16.18 19.20
CA PRO A 230 -5.78 16.86 20.50
C PRO A 230 -6.90 17.91 20.56
N GLU A 231 -8.15 17.48 20.37
CA GLU A 231 -9.35 18.35 20.33
C GLU A 231 -9.53 19.19 21.58
N ASN A 232 -9.22 18.61 22.75
CA ASN A 232 -9.41 19.26 24.03
C ASN A 232 -8.33 20.31 24.34
N ALA A 233 -7.29 20.43 23.48
CA ALA A 233 -6.23 21.41 23.69
C ALA A 233 -6.68 22.84 23.36
N SER A 234 -7.55 23.03 22.35
CA SER A 234 -8.13 24.34 22.04
C SER A 234 -9.43 24.25 21.22
N GLY A 235 -10.29 25.28 21.33
CA GLY A 235 -11.53 25.35 20.55
C GLY A 235 -11.32 25.39 19.03
N ALA A 236 -10.20 25.95 18.56
CA ALA A 236 -9.83 25.97 17.15
C ALA A 236 -9.49 24.57 16.63
N LEU A 237 -8.85 23.73 17.44
CA LEU A 237 -8.54 22.34 17.08
C LEU A 237 -9.78 21.45 17.03
N ASN A 238 -10.75 21.73 17.90
CA ASN A 238 -12.05 21.06 17.88
C ASN A 238 -12.90 21.49 16.67
N ALA A 239 -12.74 22.71 16.17
CA ALA A 239 -13.54 23.21 15.03
C ALA A 239 -13.16 22.58 13.68
N VAL A 240 -11.95 22.05 13.54
CA VAL A 240 -11.44 21.52 12.26
C VAL A 240 -11.58 20.00 12.11
N VAL A 241 -12.02 19.29 13.14
CA VAL A 241 -12.06 17.82 13.15
C VAL A 241 -13.44 17.27 12.77
N GLN A 242 -13.42 16.21 11.96
CA GLN A 242 -14.58 15.42 11.59
C GLN A 242 -14.29 13.95 11.92
N ARG A 243 -15.09 13.40 12.82
CA ARG A 243 -14.99 11.99 13.21
C ARG A 243 -15.77 11.11 12.26
N VAL A 244 -15.12 10.05 11.76
CA VAL A 244 -15.76 8.99 11.01
C VAL A 244 -16.60 8.16 11.96
N LYS A 245 -17.92 8.30 11.86
CA LYS A 245 -18.89 7.57 12.69
C LYS A 245 -19.23 6.19 12.13
N PHE A 246 -19.20 6.07 10.80
CA PHE A 246 -19.70 4.90 10.09
C PHE A 246 -18.69 4.44 9.04
N ARG A 247 -18.54 3.12 8.91
CA ARG A 247 -17.77 2.51 7.82
C ARG A 247 -18.63 2.36 6.56
N PRO A 248 -18.06 2.53 5.35
CA PRO A 248 -18.74 2.17 4.11
C PRO A 248 -19.19 0.71 4.12
N TYR A 249 -20.41 0.46 3.65
CA TYR A 249 -20.93 -0.90 3.57
C TYR A 249 -20.10 -1.72 2.57
N ALA A 250 -19.45 -2.77 3.07
CA ALA A 250 -18.53 -3.61 2.30
C ALA A 250 -19.15 -4.14 1.00
N GLU A 251 -20.41 -4.60 1.02
CA GLU A 251 -21.12 -5.09 -0.17
C GLU A 251 -21.23 -4.02 -1.25
N LEU A 252 -21.61 -2.79 -0.87
CA LEU A 252 -21.70 -1.67 -1.80
C LEU A 252 -20.32 -1.28 -2.33
N VAL A 253 -19.27 -1.38 -1.51
CA VAL A 253 -17.88 -1.10 -1.94
C VAL A 253 -17.45 -2.09 -3.01
N ALA A 254 -17.64 -3.40 -2.77
CA ALA A 254 -17.31 -4.42 -3.76
C ALA A 254 -18.11 -4.22 -5.07
N CYS A 255 -19.41 -3.96 -4.95
CA CYS A 255 -20.29 -3.69 -6.09
C CYS A 255 -19.85 -2.46 -6.90
N ALA A 256 -19.53 -1.36 -6.23
CA ALA A 256 -19.10 -0.12 -6.88
C ALA A 256 -17.74 -0.30 -7.58
N HIS A 257 -16.82 -1.06 -6.99
CA HIS A 257 -15.55 -1.41 -7.63
C HIS A 257 -15.77 -2.26 -8.89
N LEU A 258 -16.60 -3.30 -8.83
CA LEU A 258 -16.92 -4.12 -10.00
C LEU A 258 -17.57 -3.31 -11.12
N GLU A 259 -18.54 -2.45 -10.77
CA GLU A 259 -19.27 -1.65 -11.75
C GLU A 259 -18.41 -0.59 -12.41
N TYR A 260 -17.70 0.21 -11.62
CA TYR A 260 -17.12 1.46 -12.09
C TYR A 260 -15.60 1.41 -12.25
N VAL A 261 -14.90 0.70 -11.37
CA VAL A 261 -13.43 0.58 -11.46
C VAL A 261 -13.05 -0.45 -12.52
N TYR A 262 -13.61 -1.66 -12.41
CA TYR A 262 -13.28 -2.81 -13.25
C TYR A 262 -14.21 -3.01 -14.45
N ARG A 263 -15.33 -2.28 -14.51
CA ARG A 263 -16.30 -2.32 -15.63
C ARG A 263 -16.86 -3.71 -15.91
N LYS A 264 -17.11 -4.48 -14.84
CA LYS A 264 -17.74 -5.81 -14.85
C LYS A 264 -19.03 -5.82 -13.99
N PRO A 265 -20.08 -5.07 -14.37
CA PRO A 265 -21.31 -4.96 -13.59
C PRO A 265 -22.08 -6.28 -13.43
N SER A 266 -21.91 -7.23 -14.36
CA SER A 266 -22.54 -8.56 -14.29
C SER A 266 -22.11 -9.35 -13.05
N LEU A 267 -20.89 -9.13 -12.54
CA LEU A 267 -20.37 -9.81 -11.36
C LEU A 267 -21.00 -9.32 -10.04
N LYS A 268 -21.77 -8.22 -10.05
CA LYS A 268 -22.49 -7.74 -8.86
C LYS A 268 -23.54 -8.74 -8.38
N ALA A 269 -24.14 -9.50 -9.30
CA ALA A 269 -25.15 -10.50 -8.97
C ALA A 269 -24.64 -11.58 -8.00
N LEU A 270 -23.32 -11.77 -7.92
CA LEU A 270 -22.69 -12.69 -6.98
C LEU A 270 -22.90 -12.29 -5.51
N PHE A 271 -23.18 -11.00 -5.23
CA PHE A 271 -23.41 -10.51 -3.88
C PHE A 271 -24.90 -10.43 -3.48
N SER A 272 -25.82 -10.69 -4.42
CA SER A 272 -27.26 -10.60 -4.17
C SER A 272 -27.70 -11.54 -3.04
N LYS A 273 -28.38 -11.00 -2.03
CA LYS A 273 -29.01 -11.80 -0.96
C LYS A 273 -30.22 -12.56 -1.51
N ALA A 274 -30.47 -13.76 -1.00
CA ALA A 274 -31.68 -14.52 -1.34
C ALA A 274 -32.94 -13.69 -1.04
N ARG A 275 -33.88 -13.68 -2.00
CA ARG A 275 -35.24 -13.16 -1.84
C ARG A 275 -36.21 -14.30 -2.10
N ASP A 276 -37.46 -14.19 -1.68
CA ASP A 276 -38.46 -15.26 -1.81
C ASP A 276 -38.51 -15.81 -3.25
N GLY A 277 -38.00 -17.03 -3.44
CA GLY A 277 -37.93 -17.72 -4.74
C GLY A 277 -36.63 -17.57 -5.56
N GLU A 278 -35.65 -16.77 -5.11
CA GLU A 278 -34.36 -16.57 -5.78
C GLU A 278 -33.20 -17.12 -4.94
N GLU A 279 -32.29 -17.88 -5.57
CA GLU A 279 -31.04 -18.31 -4.94
C GLU A 279 -30.13 -17.11 -4.68
N ALA A 280 -29.49 -17.10 -3.51
CA ALA A 280 -28.48 -16.10 -3.21
C ALA A 280 -27.28 -16.23 -4.18
N GLY A 281 -26.65 -15.11 -4.49
CA GLY A 281 -25.40 -15.11 -5.24
C GLY A 281 -24.29 -15.87 -4.49
N SER A 282 -23.39 -16.52 -5.23
CA SER A 282 -22.35 -17.40 -4.68
C SER A 282 -21.33 -16.72 -3.75
N ALA A 283 -21.26 -15.38 -3.77
CA ALA A 283 -20.42 -14.56 -2.91
C ALA A 283 -21.21 -13.78 -1.84
N SER A 284 -22.52 -13.97 -1.73
CA SER A 284 -23.41 -13.19 -0.84
C SER A 284 -23.06 -13.31 0.64
N HIS A 285 -22.54 -14.45 1.07
CA HIS A 285 -22.13 -14.69 2.46
C HIS A 285 -20.72 -14.19 2.79
N LEU A 286 -19.98 -13.67 1.81
CA LEU A 286 -18.58 -13.27 2.00
C LEU A 286 -18.37 -11.94 2.69
N LEU A 287 -19.33 -11.04 2.49
CA LEU A 287 -19.23 -9.68 2.97
C LEU A 287 -20.09 -9.56 4.22
N THR A 288 -19.35 -9.60 5.31
CA THR A 288 -19.68 -9.29 6.70
C THR A 288 -20.37 -7.95 6.92
N GLU A 289 -21.23 -7.87 7.95
CA GLU A 289 -21.10 -6.89 9.04
C GLU A 289 -19.70 -6.28 9.10
N ASP A 290 -18.76 -7.16 9.49
CA ASP A 290 -17.42 -6.81 9.96
C ASP A 290 -16.35 -6.71 8.90
N THR A 291 -16.69 -6.99 7.65
CA THR A 291 -15.72 -6.92 6.56
C THR A 291 -15.26 -5.49 6.34
N SER A 292 -13.94 -5.28 6.28
CA SER A 292 -13.39 -3.96 5.98
C SER A 292 -13.68 -3.56 4.52
N PRO A 293 -13.88 -2.27 4.22
CA PRO A 293 -13.96 -1.77 2.83
C PRO A 293 -12.77 -2.19 1.96
N ALA A 294 -11.57 -2.33 2.55
CA ALA A 294 -10.37 -2.75 1.83
C ALA A 294 -10.44 -4.23 1.42
N ASP A 295 -10.95 -5.11 2.29
CA ASP A 295 -11.16 -6.52 1.96
C ASP A 295 -12.24 -6.69 0.90
N ALA A 296 -13.30 -5.87 0.95
CA ALA A 296 -14.34 -5.87 -0.07
C ALA A 296 -13.80 -5.45 -1.45
N ALA A 297 -12.98 -4.39 -1.50
CA ALA A 297 -12.30 -3.98 -2.73
C ALA A 297 -11.34 -5.07 -3.25
N ARG A 298 -10.67 -5.81 -2.36
CA ARG A 298 -9.81 -6.94 -2.72
C ARG A 298 -10.61 -8.10 -3.32
N LEU A 299 -11.75 -8.45 -2.73
CA LEU A 299 -12.64 -9.48 -3.29
C LEU A 299 -13.13 -9.07 -4.68
N ALA A 300 -13.55 -7.81 -4.85
CA ALA A 300 -13.93 -7.27 -6.15
C ALA A 300 -12.79 -7.35 -7.19
N ALA A 301 -11.55 -7.08 -6.77
CA ALA A 301 -10.38 -7.23 -7.63
C ALA A 301 -10.16 -8.69 -8.05
N GLY A 302 -10.24 -9.63 -7.10
CA GLY A 302 -10.09 -11.07 -7.39
C GLY A 302 -11.16 -11.59 -8.35
N LEU A 303 -12.42 -11.22 -8.11
CA LEU A 303 -13.54 -11.54 -9.02
C LEU A 303 -13.36 -10.87 -10.39
N ALA A 304 -12.87 -9.63 -10.43
CA ALA A 304 -12.65 -8.93 -11.69
C ALA A 304 -11.49 -9.53 -12.50
N SER A 305 -10.50 -10.11 -11.86
CA SER A 305 -9.38 -10.78 -12.50
C SER A 305 -9.69 -12.21 -12.96
N SER A 306 -10.82 -12.80 -12.55
CA SER A 306 -11.22 -14.11 -13.06
C SER A 306 -11.63 -14.03 -14.54
N ASP A 307 -11.56 -15.17 -15.21
CA ASP A 307 -11.99 -15.35 -16.60
C ASP A 307 -13.51 -15.20 -16.79
N GLY A 308 -14.26 -14.97 -15.70
CA GLY A 308 -15.71 -14.80 -15.70
C GLY A 308 -16.50 -16.09 -15.93
N THR A 309 -15.82 -17.23 -16.03
CA THR A 309 -16.47 -18.54 -16.06
C THR A 309 -16.96 -18.92 -14.66
N THR A 310 -17.93 -19.84 -14.57
CA THR A 310 -18.39 -20.36 -13.27
C THR A 310 -17.21 -20.92 -12.46
N GLY A 311 -16.31 -21.68 -13.10
CA GLY A 311 -15.11 -22.21 -12.46
C GLY A 311 -14.13 -21.13 -12.01
N GLY A 312 -13.84 -20.12 -12.84
CA GLY A 312 -12.95 -19.03 -12.44
C GLY A 312 -13.54 -18.12 -11.36
N ILE A 313 -14.86 -17.96 -11.32
CA ILE A 313 -15.56 -17.27 -10.23
C ILE A 313 -15.51 -18.10 -8.95
N GLU A 314 -15.75 -19.41 -9.03
CA GLU A 314 -15.60 -20.34 -7.90
C GLU A 314 -14.16 -20.35 -7.38
N ASP A 315 -13.15 -20.33 -8.25
CA ASP A 315 -11.74 -20.25 -7.85
C ASP A 315 -11.39 -18.92 -7.17
N ALA A 316 -11.94 -17.81 -7.66
CA ALA A 316 -11.75 -16.50 -7.03
C ALA A 316 -12.46 -16.38 -5.67
N ILE A 317 -13.67 -16.94 -5.57
CA ILE A 317 -14.45 -17.04 -4.33
C ILE A 317 -13.76 -17.97 -3.34
N ALA A 318 -13.32 -19.15 -3.79
CA ALA A 318 -12.56 -20.11 -3.00
C ALA A 318 -11.25 -19.50 -2.54
N ALA A 319 -10.47 -18.86 -3.40
CA ALA A 319 -9.24 -18.16 -3.00
C ALA A 319 -9.50 -17.05 -1.95
N PHE A 320 -10.70 -16.50 -1.86
CA PHE A 320 -11.06 -15.55 -0.81
C PHE A 320 -11.60 -16.21 0.48
N GLN A 321 -12.48 -17.22 0.36
CA GLN A 321 -13.13 -17.95 1.48
C GLN A 321 -12.21 -18.94 2.16
N GLN A 322 -11.56 -19.73 1.32
CA GLN A 322 -10.98 -20.99 1.67
C GLN A 322 -9.78 -20.78 2.58
N TRP A 323 -9.08 -19.65 2.50
CA TRP A 323 -7.93 -19.46 3.37
C TRP A 323 -8.27 -19.23 4.83
N SER A 324 -9.32 -18.51 5.19
CA SER A 324 -9.64 -18.36 6.62
C SER A 324 -10.10 -19.69 7.23
N THR A 325 -11.02 -20.38 6.56
CA THR A 325 -11.59 -21.64 7.04
C THR A 325 -10.60 -22.80 6.95
N ASP A 326 -9.84 -22.94 5.86
CA ASP A 326 -8.78 -23.95 5.74
C ASP A 326 -7.68 -23.71 6.76
N VAL A 327 -7.28 -22.46 7.00
CA VAL A 327 -6.26 -22.16 8.03
C VAL A 327 -6.78 -22.57 9.40
N ILE A 328 -8.00 -22.18 9.78
CA ILE A 328 -8.60 -22.63 11.05
C ILE A 328 -8.68 -24.17 11.09
N GLY A 329 -9.08 -24.82 10.00
CA GLY A 329 -9.18 -26.27 9.87
C GLY A 329 -7.84 -26.98 10.04
N VAL A 330 -6.80 -26.55 9.33
CA VAL A 330 -5.44 -27.09 9.44
C VAL A 330 -4.88 -26.89 10.84
N PHE A 331 -5.04 -25.70 11.43
CA PHE A 331 -4.57 -25.46 12.80
C PHE A 331 -5.35 -26.30 13.82
N LYS A 332 -6.64 -26.59 13.61
CA LYS A 332 -7.41 -27.51 14.45
C LYS A 332 -6.95 -28.96 14.28
N ASN A 333 -6.77 -29.42 13.03
CA ASN A 333 -6.36 -30.80 12.75
C ASN A 333 -4.93 -31.12 13.20
N THR A 334 -4.06 -30.10 13.21
CA THR A 334 -2.68 -30.21 13.68
C THR A 334 -2.50 -29.80 15.13
N GLU A 335 -3.58 -29.69 15.92
CA GLU A 335 -3.52 -29.19 17.29
C GLU A 335 -2.58 -29.96 18.20
N GLN A 336 -2.58 -31.28 18.06
CA GLN A 336 -1.74 -32.18 18.83
C GLN A 336 -0.46 -32.57 18.08
N ASN A 337 -0.21 -32.01 16.90
CA ASN A 337 0.97 -32.31 16.08
C ASN A 337 1.77 -31.05 15.74
N PRO A 338 2.66 -30.59 16.66
CA PRO A 338 3.48 -29.40 16.42
C PRO A 338 4.43 -29.56 15.22
N GLU A 339 4.84 -30.79 14.89
CA GLU A 339 5.69 -31.07 13.74
C GLU A 339 4.99 -30.73 12.41
N ASP A 340 3.71 -31.04 12.28
CA ASP A 340 2.94 -30.72 11.06
C ASP A 340 2.73 -29.20 10.93
N ARG A 341 2.51 -28.49 12.04
CA ARG A 341 2.47 -27.01 12.03
C ARG A 341 3.80 -26.42 11.62
N ALA A 342 4.91 -26.98 12.09
CA ALA A 342 6.24 -26.55 11.67
C ALA A 342 6.49 -26.85 10.18
N LEU A 343 5.99 -27.97 9.65
CA LEU A 343 6.03 -28.28 8.22
C LEU A 343 5.23 -27.26 7.40
N LEU A 344 4.04 -26.86 7.85
CA LEU A 344 3.26 -25.79 7.20
C LEU A 344 4.07 -24.49 7.15
N ILE A 345 4.56 -24.02 8.29
CA ILE A 345 5.30 -22.75 8.38
C ILE A 345 6.56 -22.79 7.52
N ALA A 346 7.35 -23.85 7.62
CA ALA A 346 8.56 -24.02 6.82
C ALA A 346 8.24 -24.09 5.31
N GLY A 347 7.20 -24.83 4.93
CA GLY A 347 6.79 -24.99 3.54
C GLY A 347 6.30 -23.69 2.90
N LEU A 348 5.65 -22.80 3.66
CA LEU A 348 5.21 -21.50 3.15
C LEU A 348 6.39 -20.58 2.82
N PHE A 349 7.38 -20.51 3.71
CA PHE A 349 8.57 -19.68 3.51
C PHE A 349 9.53 -20.28 2.47
N LEU A 350 9.57 -21.60 2.35
CA LEU A 350 10.44 -22.33 1.42
C LEU A 350 9.65 -22.96 0.26
N SER A 351 8.58 -22.29 -0.18
CA SER A 351 7.79 -22.77 -1.33
C SER A 351 8.69 -22.87 -2.57
N GLY A 352 8.62 -23.99 -3.27
CA GLY A 352 9.50 -24.35 -4.39
C GLY A 352 10.78 -25.10 -3.99
N SER A 353 11.03 -25.36 -2.70
CA SER A 353 12.12 -26.21 -2.24
C SER A 353 11.73 -27.69 -2.21
N ASP A 354 12.72 -28.58 -2.08
CA ASP A 354 12.46 -30.01 -1.90
C ASP A 354 11.91 -30.34 -0.51
N ALA A 355 11.14 -31.42 -0.42
CA ALA A 355 10.44 -31.84 0.79
C ALA A 355 11.39 -32.12 1.98
N LEU A 356 12.59 -32.66 1.73
CA LEU A 356 13.54 -32.94 2.82
C LEU A 356 14.15 -31.66 3.38
N THR A 357 14.43 -30.68 2.52
CA THR A 357 14.84 -29.35 2.94
C THR A 357 13.79 -28.69 3.83
N ILE A 358 12.51 -28.76 3.44
CA ILE A 358 11.40 -28.24 4.26
C ILE A 358 11.29 -28.99 5.59
N GLN A 359 11.43 -30.32 5.61
CA GLN A 359 11.41 -31.09 6.85
C GLN A 359 12.58 -30.71 7.78
N ALA A 360 13.77 -30.51 7.24
CA ALA A 360 14.93 -30.08 8.00
C ALA A 360 14.71 -28.68 8.61
N ALA A 361 14.19 -27.75 7.81
CA ALA A 361 13.83 -26.41 8.27
C ALA A 361 12.73 -26.42 9.35
N ALA A 362 11.71 -27.27 9.21
CA ALA A 362 10.66 -27.46 10.21
C ALA A 362 11.21 -27.98 11.55
N ARG A 363 12.15 -28.94 11.52
CA ARG A 363 12.83 -29.42 12.74
C ARG A 363 13.65 -28.32 13.42
N LYS A 364 14.35 -27.50 12.63
CA LYS A 364 15.07 -26.32 13.14
C LYS A 364 14.12 -25.36 13.88
N LEU A 365 12.89 -25.15 13.38
CA LEU A 365 11.89 -24.27 14.02
C LEU A 365 11.47 -24.78 15.40
N LEU A 366 11.33 -26.09 15.57
CA LEU A 366 10.96 -26.72 16.84
C LEU A 366 12.14 -26.90 17.81
N ALA A 367 13.36 -26.55 17.39
CA ALA A 367 14.60 -26.88 18.10
C ALA A 367 14.76 -28.38 18.39
N ASP A 368 14.12 -29.24 17.60
CA ASP A 368 14.15 -30.68 17.77
C ASP A 368 15.44 -31.28 17.20
N LYS A 369 16.08 -32.17 17.96
CA LYS A 369 17.10 -33.07 17.43
C LYS A 369 16.41 -34.20 16.65
N ALA A 370 17.17 -34.89 15.78
CA ALA A 370 16.67 -35.94 14.89
C ALA A 370 15.75 -36.95 15.59
N ALA A 371 14.91 -37.64 14.80
CA ALA A 371 13.86 -38.54 15.27
C ALA A 371 14.28 -39.41 16.46
N LYS A 372 13.41 -39.47 17.47
CA LYS A 372 13.68 -40.08 18.79
C LYS A 372 14.00 -41.58 18.68
N SER A 373 13.49 -42.27 17.67
CA SER A 373 13.85 -43.67 17.35
C SER A 373 13.57 -44.04 15.89
N VAL A 374 14.21 -45.11 15.39
CA VAL A 374 13.89 -45.71 14.06
C VAL A 374 12.44 -46.19 14.00
N ARG A 375 11.89 -46.62 15.14
CA ARG A 375 10.48 -47.00 15.24
C ARG A 375 9.58 -45.81 14.91
N ASP A 376 9.89 -44.62 15.42
CA ASP A 376 9.11 -43.41 15.13
C ASP A 376 9.26 -42.96 13.67
N VAL A 377 10.42 -43.22 13.04
CA VAL A 377 10.63 -42.94 11.60
C VAL A 377 9.81 -43.87 10.72
N LEU A 378 9.65 -45.13 11.12
CA LEU A 378 8.93 -46.15 10.36
C LEU A 378 7.43 -46.24 10.72
N THR A 379 6.98 -45.49 11.73
CA THR A 379 5.59 -45.50 12.21
C THR A 379 4.95 -44.13 12.00
N GLY A 380 3.90 -44.06 11.18
CA GLY A 380 3.17 -42.82 10.89
C GLY A 380 3.06 -42.54 9.39
N PRO A 381 2.34 -41.48 9.00
CA PRO A 381 2.24 -41.06 7.60
C PRO A 381 3.59 -40.59 7.07
N ASP A 382 3.86 -40.87 5.80
CA ASP A 382 5.08 -40.40 5.13
C ASP A 382 5.09 -38.87 4.96
N LEU A 383 6.26 -38.33 4.60
CA LEU A 383 6.47 -36.89 4.50
C LEU A 383 5.55 -36.23 3.46
N THR A 384 5.27 -36.90 2.34
CA THR A 384 4.36 -36.40 1.30
C THR A 384 2.95 -36.27 1.86
N THR A 385 2.45 -37.32 2.50
CA THR A 385 1.12 -37.35 3.13
C THR A 385 0.98 -36.25 4.19
N ARG A 386 2.04 -36.01 4.99
CA ARG A 386 2.06 -34.94 6.00
C ARG A 386 2.03 -33.54 5.37
N LEU A 387 2.79 -33.33 4.29
CA LEU A 387 2.82 -32.05 3.57
C LEU A 387 1.50 -31.76 2.85
N GLU A 388 0.90 -32.78 2.21
CA GLU A 388 -0.44 -32.67 1.62
C GLU A 388 -1.52 -32.45 2.69
N GLY A 389 -1.35 -33.04 3.87
CA GLY A 389 -2.19 -32.84 5.06
C GLY A 389 -2.20 -31.41 5.59
N VAL A 390 -1.17 -30.61 5.29
CA VAL A 390 -1.14 -29.15 5.56
C VAL A 390 -1.38 -28.31 4.30
N HIS A 391 -1.97 -28.92 3.27
CA HIS A 391 -2.35 -28.31 1.99
C HIS A 391 -1.20 -27.89 1.08
N ALA A 392 -0.01 -28.47 1.25
CA ALA A 392 1.05 -28.32 0.27
C ALA A 392 0.81 -29.22 -0.95
N ARG A 393 1.20 -28.77 -2.15
CA ARG A 393 1.29 -29.64 -3.33
C ARG A 393 2.70 -30.18 -3.43
N VAL A 394 2.87 -31.50 -3.54
CA VAL A 394 4.18 -32.13 -3.73
C VAL A 394 4.29 -32.68 -5.15
N THR A 395 5.27 -32.23 -5.93
CA THR A 395 5.52 -32.69 -7.31
C THR A 395 7.01 -32.93 -7.48
N ASP A 396 7.41 -34.13 -7.87
CA ASP A 396 8.83 -34.52 -8.03
C ASP A 396 9.70 -34.10 -6.84
N ARG A 397 9.18 -34.32 -5.62
CA ARG A 397 9.75 -33.94 -4.32
C ARG A 397 9.80 -32.44 -4.03
N THR A 398 9.38 -31.58 -4.96
CA THR A 398 9.26 -30.14 -4.76
C THR A 398 7.92 -29.84 -4.10
N VAL A 399 7.91 -28.94 -3.12
CA VAL A 399 6.71 -28.56 -2.38
C VAL A 399 6.30 -27.15 -2.79
N ASP A 400 5.03 -26.96 -3.11
CA ASP A 400 4.51 -25.68 -3.56
C ASP A 400 3.14 -25.32 -2.95
N PHE A 401 2.96 -24.03 -2.68
CA PHE A 401 1.69 -23.43 -2.27
C PHE A 401 1.16 -22.42 -3.29
N GLY A 402 1.84 -22.20 -4.42
CA GLY A 402 1.45 -21.26 -5.47
C GLY A 402 0.09 -21.55 -6.11
N HIS A 403 -0.37 -22.80 -6.06
CA HIS A 403 -1.74 -23.18 -6.43
C HIS A 403 -2.83 -22.62 -5.50
N LYS A 404 -2.46 -21.99 -4.38
CA LYS A 404 -3.35 -21.38 -3.37
C LYS A 404 -2.99 -19.90 -3.15
N PRO A 405 -3.25 -18.98 -4.10
CA PRO A 405 -2.82 -17.58 -4.00
C PRO A 405 -3.41 -16.89 -2.76
N GLY A 406 -2.56 -16.33 -1.90
CA GLY A 406 -2.97 -15.63 -0.67
C GLY A 406 -3.10 -16.53 0.57
N TYR A 407 -3.00 -17.86 0.43
CA TYR A 407 -3.04 -18.80 1.57
C TYR A 407 -1.89 -18.57 2.54
N ALA A 408 -0.67 -18.39 2.01
CA ALA A 408 0.52 -18.12 2.82
C ALA A 408 0.33 -16.89 3.72
N LYS A 409 -0.22 -15.81 3.17
CA LYS A 409 -0.55 -14.59 3.93
C LYS A 409 -1.60 -14.87 5.00
N ALA A 410 -2.67 -15.58 4.67
CA ALA A 410 -3.72 -15.91 5.63
C ALA A 410 -3.21 -16.77 6.80
N VAL A 411 -2.37 -17.76 6.53
CA VAL A 411 -1.69 -18.57 7.56
C VAL A 411 -0.85 -17.68 8.47
N LEU A 412 -0.04 -16.78 7.89
CA LEU A 412 0.81 -15.88 8.66
C LEU A 412 0.00 -14.93 9.53
N LEU A 413 -1.08 -14.33 9.01
CA LEU A 413 -1.96 -13.45 9.78
C LEU A 413 -2.64 -14.21 10.93
N HIS A 414 -3.16 -15.40 10.66
CA HIS A 414 -3.75 -16.24 11.70
C HIS A 414 -2.74 -16.58 12.80
N LEU A 415 -1.52 -16.99 12.41
CA LEU A 415 -0.44 -17.28 13.35
C LEU A 415 -0.07 -16.03 14.16
N TRP A 416 0.00 -14.87 13.52
CA TRP A 416 0.37 -13.61 14.16
C TRP A 416 -0.68 -13.17 15.19
N HIS A 417 -1.96 -13.27 14.86
CA HIS A 417 -3.07 -12.88 15.75
C HIS A 417 -3.32 -13.88 16.88
N GLN A 418 -3.33 -15.18 16.57
CA GLN A 418 -3.77 -16.21 17.51
C GLN A 418 -2.64 -16.77 18.37
N ARG A 419 -1.37 -16.55 17.99
CA ARG A 419 -0.19 -17.07 18.70
C ARG A 419 0.89 -16.02 18.84
N ALA A 420 0.59 -14.94 19.56
CA ALA A 420 1.53 -13.84 19.80
C ALA A 420 2.92 -14.30 20.31
N ASP A 421 2.95 -15.35 21.14
CA ASP A 421 4.20 -15.87 21.72
C ASP A 421 5.17 -16.45 20.68
N ILE A 422 4.69 -16.84 19.48
CA ILE A 422 5.56 -17.43 18.46
C ILE A 422 6.39 -16.39 17.71
N HIS A 423 6.03 -15.10 17.77
CA HIS A 423 6.65 -14.05 16.95
C HIS A 423 8.17 -14.03 17.09
N GLY A 424 8.68 -14.07 18.33
CA GLY A 424 10.11 -14.07 18.61
C GLY A 424 10.83 -15.31 18.08
N TYR A 425 10.23 -16.50 18.28
CA TYR A 425 10.79 -17.77 17.81
C TYR A 425 10.79 -17.87 16.29
N LEU A 426 9.71 -17.46 15.64
CA LEU A 426 9.57 -17.47 14.19
C LEU A 426 10.62 -16.56 13.54
N LEU A 427 10.75 -15.33 14.05
CA LEU A 427 11.73 -14.38 13.54
C LEU A 427 13.17 -14.88 13.77
N ALA A 428 13.47 -15.49 14.92
CA ALA A 428 14.79 -16.08 15.17
C ALA A 428 15.09 -17.28 14.27
N TRP A 429 14.10 -18.12 14.00
CA TRP A 429 14.24 -19.23 13.05
C TRP A 429 14.47 -18.73 11.62
N LEU A 430 13.80 -17.66 11.20
CA LEU A 430 14.01 -17.06 9.88
C LEU A 430 15.44 -16.55 9.69
N ASP A 431 16.10 -16.01 10.72
CA ASP A 431 17.53 -15.66 10.63
C ASP A 431 18.39 -16.87 10.25
N LEU A 432 18.10 -18.03 10.82
CA LEU A 432 18.84 -19.26 10.54
C LEU A 432 18.59 -19.78 9.12
N ILE A 433 17.40 -19.51 8.56
CA ILE A 433 17.04 -19.88 7.19
C ILE A 433 17.70 -18.93 6.19
N VAL A 434 17.67 -17.63 6.45
CA VAL A 434 18.25 -16.62 5.56
C VAL A 434 19.78 -16.68 5.54
N ALA A 435 20.42 -17.06 6.65
CA ALA A 435 21.86 -17.26 6.71
C ALA A 435 22.36 -18.55 6.01
N ASP A 436 21.45 -19.44 5.61
CA ASP A 436 21.79 -20.70 4.94
C ASP A 436 21.78 -20.50 3.41
N GLU A 437 22.94 -20.55 2.76
CA GLU A 437 23.08 -20.34 1.30
C GLU A 437 22.18 -21.27 0.48
N ALA A 438 21.82 -22.44 1.03
CA ALA A 438 20.90 -23.40 0.43
C ALA A 438 19.48 -22.83 0.18
N HIS A 439 19.13 -21.69 0.78
CA HIS A 439 17.82 -21.04 0.66
C HIS A 439 17.87 -19.70 -0.09
N SER A 440 19.00 -19.36 -0.72
CA SER A 440 19.19 -18.11 -1.47
C SER A 440 18.12 -17.86 -2.53
N ALA A 441 17.66 -18.91 -3.23
CA ALA A 441 16.61 -18.82 -4.24
C ALA A 441 15.23 -18.45 -3.68
N GLN A 442 14.96 -18.76 -2.40
CA GLN A 442 13.69 -18.52 -1.72
C GLN A 442 13.66 -17.17 -1.00
N LEU A 443 14.80 -16.49 -0.85
CA LEU A 443 14.90 -15.21 -0.14
C LEU A 443 13.85 -14.20 -0.63
N ALA A 444 13.62 -14.13 -1.94
CA ALA A 444 12.63 -13.22 -2.51
C ALA A 444 11.21 -13.49 -2.02
N GLY A 445 10.78 -14.76 -2.01
CA GLY A 445 9.47 -15.16 -1.51
C GLY A 445 9.32 -14.95 0.01
N ILE A 446 10.37 -15.27 0.78
CA ILE A 446 10.42 -15.02 2.23
C ILE A 446 10.24 -13.53 2.53
N SER A 447 11.00 -12.72 1.81
CA SER A 447 10.99 -11.26 1.89
C SER A 447 9.62 -10.66 1.57
N ASP A 448 8.98 -11.09 0.48
CA ASP A 448 7.65 -10.61 0.10
C ASP A 448 6.59 -10.97 1.16
N LEU A 449 6.61 -12.21 1.67
CA LEU A 449 5.67 -12.64 2.71
C LEU A 449 5.83 -11.84 4.01
N LEU A 450 7.07 -11.57 4.43
CA LEU A 450 7.33 -10.76 5.62
C LEU A 450 6.94 -9.30 5.45
N VAL A 451 7.14 -8.72 4.27
CA VAL A 451 6.67 -7.36 3.97
C VAL A 451 5.15 -7.29 4.03
N GLU A 452 4.47 -8.28 3.46
CA GLU A 452 3.00 -8.32 3.51
C GLU A 452 2.46 -8.46 4.93
N LEU A 453 3.13 -9.26 5.76
CA LEU A 453 2.82 -9.37 7.18
C LEU A 453 3.08 -8.05 7.91
N ALA A 454 4.25 -7.43 7.71
CA ALA A 454 4.61 -6.17 8.33
C ALA A 454 3.65 -5.04 7.96
N ILE A 455 3.22 -4.97 6.70
CA ILE A 455 2.26 -3.98 6.20
C ILE A 455 0.87 -4.22 6.80
N ALA A 456 0.39 -5.46 6.81
CA ALA A 456 -0.94 -5.80 7.30
C ALA A 456 -1.06 -5.56 8.81
N GLU A 457 -0.03 -5.90 9.58
CA GLU A 457 -0.03 -5.82 11.04
C GLU A 457 0.57 -4.52 11.57
N SER A 458 1.12 -3.67 10.69
CA SER A 458 1.88 -2.48 11.07
C SER A 458 3.01 -2.79 12.07
N ASP A 459 3.62 -3.98 11.94
CA ASP A 459 4.58 -4.49 12.90
C ASP A 459 6.02 -4.23 12.46
N PHE A 460 6.62 -3.22 13.08
CA PHE A 460 7.98 -2.80 12.77
C PHE A 460 9.06 -3.83 13.16
N ARG A 461 8.77 -4.76 14.09
CA ARG A 461 9.73 -5.79 14.53
C ARG A 461 10.16 -6.68 13.37
N VAL A 462 9.25 -6.95 12.45
CA VAL A 462 9.52 -7.72 11.23
C VAL A 462 10.52 -6.97 10.34
N VAL A 463 10.38 -5.66 10.22
CA VAL A 463 11.28 -4.82 9.42
C VAL A 463 12.66 -4.70 10.05
N GLU A 464 12.75 -4.53 11.37
CA GLU A 464 14.03 -4.55 12.08
C GLU A 464 14.75 -5.89 11.91
N LYS A 465 13.99 -6.99 11.81
CA LYS A 465 14.56 -8.31 11.57
C LYS A 465 15.15 -8.42 10.16
N ILE A 466 14.39 -8.02 9.14
CA ILE A 466 14.87 -8.02 7.74
C ILE A 466 16.12 -7.14 7.59
N LYS A 467 16.17 -5.99 8.29
CA LYS A 467 17.34 -5.12 8.28
C LYS A 467 18.58 -5.80 8.90
N LYS A 468 18.42 -6.69 9.89
CA LYS A 468 19.54 -7.43 10.49
C LYS A 468 20.15 -8.47 9.53
N TRP A 469 19.48 -8.80 8.44
CA TRP A 469 20.04 -9.66 7.40
C TRP A 469 21.03 -8.92 6.49
N ILE A 470 21.13 -7.59 6.61
CA ILE A 470 22.20 -6.82 5.99
C ILE A 470 23.48 -7.04 6.81
N ASP A 471 24.44 -7.74 6.24
CA ASP A 471 25.78 -7.94 6.79
C ASP A 471 26.90 -7.57 5.79
N ASP A 472 28.14 -7.49 6.27
CA ASP A 472 29.34 -7.14 5.48
C ASP A 472 29.63 -8.14 4.35
N SER A 473 29.02 -9.34 4.41
CA SER A 473 29.15 -10.43 3.44
C SER A 473 27.97 -10.54 2.47
N SER A 474 26.98 -9.64 2.57
CA SER A 474 25.77 -9.70 1.77
C SER A 474 26.07 -9.43 0.31
N ASP A 475 25.68 -10.36 -0.56
CA ASP A 475 25.82 -10.16 -2.00
C ASP A 475 24.87 -9.07 -2.54
N GLU A 476 25.17 -8.56 -3.74
CA GLU A 476 24.39 -7.50 -4.38
C GLU A 476 22.92 -7.89 -4.60
N GLY A 477 22.63 -9.19 -4.82
CA GLY A 477 21.26 -9.69 -5.00
C GLY A 477 20.45 -9.63 -3.71
N HIS A 478 21.06 -10.01 -2.60
CA HIS A 478 20.51 -9.94 -1.25
C HIS A 478 20.24 -8.48 -0.85
N LEU A 479 21.21 -7.59 -1.11
CA LEU A 479 21.05 -6.15 -0.86
C LEU A 479 19.93 -5.53 -1.70
N GLN A 480 19.80 -5.88 -2.98
CA GLN A 480 18.72 -5.39 -3.83
C GLN A 480 17.35 -5.90 -3.39
N LEU A 481 17.28 -7.15 -2.92
CA LEU A 481 16.06 -7.72 -2.39
C LEU A 481 15.62 -6.98 -1.12
N ILE A 482 16.52 -6.80 -0.16
CA ILE A 482 16.24 -6.04 1.07
C ILE A 482 15.86 -4.59 0.73
N ALA A 483 16.54 -3.95 -0.23
CA ALA A 483 16.18 -2.60 -0.67
C ALA A 483 14.77 -2.53 -1.27
N ARG A 484 14.37 -3.53 -2.08
CA ARG A 484 13.01 -3.63 -2.64
C ARG A 484 11.96 -3.81 -1.54
N VAL A 485 12.26 -4.67 -0.57
CA VAL A 485 11.43 -4.93 0.62
C VAL A 485 11.24 -3.67 1.44
N LEU A 486 12.33 -3.03 1.84
CA LEU A 486 12.30 -1.81 2.63
C LEU A 486 11.63 -0.67 1.85
N GLY A 487 11.84 -0.59 0.54
CA GLY A 487 11.14 0.34 -0.33
C GLY A 487 9.63 0.11 -0.35
N ARG A 488 9.17 -1.14 -0.54
CA ARG A 488 7.74 -1.49 -0.51
C ARG A 488 7.09 -1.20 0.85
N ALA A 489 7.79 -1.51 1.93
CA ALA A 489 7.34 -1.20 3.29
C ALA A 489 7.35 0.32 3.57
N ALA A 490 8.31 1.08 3.05
CA ALA A 490 8.47 2.52 3.28
C ALA A 490 7.37 3.36 2.60
N VAL A 491 6.78 2.84 1.52
CA VAL A 491 5.67 3.46 0.79
C VAL A 491 4.30 3.08 1.40
N SER A 492 4.25 2.12 2.33
CA SER A 492 3.01 1.75 3.02
C SER A 492 2.48 2.89 3.88
N GLY A 493 1.16 3.11 3.87
CA GLY A 493 0.53 4.16 4.69
C GLY A 493 0.63 3.90 6.19
N SER A 494 0.56 2.64 6.62
CA SER A 494 0.59 2.28 8.06
C SER A 494 2.01 2.16 8.62
N LEU A 495 2.89 1.46 7.90
CA LEU A 495 4.24 1.11 8.35
C LEU A 495 5.32 2.08 7.83
N GLY A 496 5.07 2.71 6.70
CA GLY A 496 6.05 3.50 5.97
C GLY A 496 6.62 4.69 6.75
N PRO A 497 5.85 5.42 7.58
CA PRO A 497 6.39 6.52 8.39
C PRO A 497 7.47 6.08 9.39
N GLU A 498 7.21 5.01 10.14
CA GLU A 498 8.19 4.47 11.08
C GLU A 498 9.44 3.99 10.37
N LEU A 499 9.27 3.29 9.24
CA LEU A 499 10.39 2.82 8.46
C LEU A 499 11.21 3.96 7.85
N ARG A 500 10.58 5.00 7.31
CA ARG A 500 11.32 6.15 6.75
C ARG A 500 12.14 6.88 7.82
N SER A 501 11.58 7.09 9.02
CA SER A 501 12.32 7.66 10.14
C SER A 501 13.51 6.78 10.57
N LYS A 502 13.31 5.47 10.62
CA LYS A 502 14.37 4.52 10.97
C LYS A 502 15.44 4.42 9.88
N LEU A 503 15.06 4.41 8.61
CA LEU A 503 15.98 4.48 7.46
C LEU A 503 16.84 5.75 7.53
N LEU A 504 16.24 6.90 7.84
CA LEU A 504 16.97 8.15 8.04
C LEU A 504 17.93 8.05 9.23
N THR A 505 17.47 7.53 10.36
CA THR A 505 18.32 7.31 11.54
C THR A 505 19.50 6.39 11.22
N TRP A 506 19.26 5.30 10.47
CA TRP A 506 20.29 4.37 10.05
C TRP A 506 21.30 5.03 9.10
N ALA A 507 20.83 5.80 8.11
CA ALA A 507 21.68 6.57 7.23
C ALA A 507 22.57 7.57 8.00
N LEU A 508 21.98 8.34 8.93
CA LEU A 508 22.70 9.29 9.76
C LEU A 508 23.71 8.62 10.71
N SER A 509 23.42 7.41 11.19
CA SER A 509 24.36 6.64 12.02
C SER A 509 25.58 6.15 11.24
N LEU A 510 25.42 5.84 9.94
CA LEU A 510 26.52 5.48 9.04
C LEU A 510 27.43 6.67 8.77
N PHE A 511 26.89 7.89 8.65
CA PHE A 511 27.69 9.10 8.45
C PHE A 511 28.44 9.59 9.71
N ARG A 512 28.11 9.06 10.90
CA ARG A 512 28.77 9.43 12.17
C ARG A 512 29.97 8.54 12.55
N PHE A 513 30.19 7.44 11.83
CA PHE A 513 31.33 6.56 12.02
C PHE A 513 32.22 6.59 10.77
N ASP A 514 33.19 7.50 10.71
CA ASP A 514 34.32 7.33 9.80
C ASP A 514 35.64 7.74 10.47
N GLY A 515 36.31 6.72 11.00
CA GLY A 515 37.76 6.67 11.16
C GLY A 515 38.40 5.50 10.40
N HIS A 516 37.61 4.61 9.78
CA HIS A 516 38.12 3.51 8.98
C HIS A 516 37.20 3.25 7.79
N LEU A 517 37.76 3.48 6.59
CA LEU A 517 37.17 3.29 5.27
C LEU A 517 36.21 2.09 5.23
N TRP A 518 34.92 2.39 5.16
CA TRP A 518 33.94 1.48 4.61
C TRP A 518 33.64 1.90 3.17
N CYS A 519 33.61 0.94 2.24
CA CYS A 519 33.35 1.16 0.81
C CYS A 519 31.93 1.72 0.58
N GLY A 520 31.78 3.04 0.68
CA GLY A 520 30.52 3.80 0.61
C GLY A 520 29.80 3.82 -0.74
N GLY A 521 30.02 2.84 -1.62
CA GLY A 521 29.40 2.79 -2.95
C GLY A 521 28.06 2.06 -3.02
N GLN A 522 27.81 1.06 -2.16
CA GLN A 522 26.66 0.15 -2.31
C GLN A 522 25.52 0.44 -1.32
N ALA A 523 25.80 0.82 -0.07
CA ALA A 523 24.78 1.21 0.89
C ALA A 523 24.12 2.56 0.53
N ALA A 524 24.91 3.53 0.03
CA ALA A 524 24.39 4.78 -0.51
C ALA A 524 23.51 4.55 -1.75
N ARG A 525 23.81 3.53 -2.57
CA ARG A 525 22.96 3.13 -3.70
C ARG A 525 21.64 2.51 -3.24
N ALA A 526 21.65 1.66 -2.22
CA ALA A 526 20.42 1.09 -1.68
C ALA A 526 19.49 2.19 -1.11
N VAL A 527 20.05 3.16 -0.38
CA VAL A 527 19.28 4.30 0.18
C VAL A 527 18.83 5.28 -0.91
N SER A 528 19.67 5.61 -1.91
CA SER A 528 19.26 6.46 -3.04
C SER A 528 18.24 5.78 -3.97
N TYR A 529 18.29 4.45 -4.14
CA TYR A 529 17.29 3.72 -4.93
C TYR A 529 15.98 3.50 -4.18
N SER A 530 15.99 3.26 -2.87
CA SER A 530 14.78 2.96 -2.09
C SER A 530 14.05 4.22 -1.60
N ALA A 531 14.75 5.34 -1.40
CA ALA A 531 14.16 6.54 -0.82
C ALA A 531 13.77 7.62 -1.83
N GLY A 532 14.16 7.50 -3.11
CA GLY A 532 14.01 8.61 -4.05
C GLY A 532 14.68 9.92 -3.56
N LEU A 533 15.57 9.82 -2.57
CA LEU A 533 16.37 10.91 -2.05
C LEU A 533 17.35 11.32 -3.15
N ARG A 534 17.10 12.50 -3.72
CA ARG A 534 18.02 13.23 -4.59
C ARG A 534 18.94 14.10 -3.78
#